data_AF-A0A382Z3C0-F1
#
_entry.id   AF-A0A382Z3C0-F1
#
_cell.length_a   1.000
_cell.length_b   1.000
_cell.length_c   1.000
_cell.angle_alpha   90.00
_cell.angle_beta   90.00
_cell.angle_gamma   90.00
#
_symmetry.space_group_name_H-M   'P 1'
#
loop_
_entity.id
_entity.type
_entity.pdbx_description
1 polymer ?
#
loop_
_entity_poly.entity_id
_entity_poly.type
_entity_poly.pdbx_seq_one_letter_code
_entity_poly.pdbx_strand_id
1 'polypeptide(L)'
;MLLARLLKILIHVGCLNIVDATGRNYRFEGQHKGPEITVRLHNRALHWKLFFNPTLYLGEAVMDGTITVEDGELYDLLDLLSQNIGWRQPKHWLQRFLITPTREVGRRLRQYNPVSKARSNVAHHYDLTGELYKFFLDE
;
A
#
# COMPACT_ATOMS: atom_id res chain seq x y z
N MET A 1 13.97 6.64 -8.56
CA MET A 1 13.25 5.51 -7.94
C MET A 1 11.98 5.24 -8.75
N LEU A 2 11.72 4.01 -9.20
CA LEU A 2 10.52 3.70 -10.03
C LEU A 2 9.21 3.94 -9.29
N LEU A 3 9.18 3.61 -8.00
CA LEU A 3 8.05 3.88 -7.11
C LEU A 3 7.64 5.37 -7.13
N ALA A 4 8.60 6.30 -7.23
CA ALA A 4 8.29 7.73 -7.29
C ALA A 4 7.44 8.12 -8.51
N ARG A 5 7.64 7.45 -9.66
CA ARG A 5 6.82 7.70 -10.86
C ARG A 5 5.38 7.22 -10.66
N LEU A 6 5.20 6.07 -10.01
CA LEU A 6 3.89 5.54 -9.68
C LEU A 6 3.16 6.46 -8.69
N LEU A 7 3.84 6.88 -7.62
CA LEU A 7 3.25 7.73 -6.59
C LEU A 7 2.84 9.11 -7.11
N LYS A 8 3.61 9.68 -8.03
CA LYS A 8 3.22 10.94 -8.70
C LYS A 8 1.89 10.83 -9.47
N ILE A 9 1.54 9.62 -9.94
CA ILE A 9 0.26 9.38 -10.62
C ILE A 9 -0.84 9.01 -9.62
N LEU A 10 -0.49 8.50 -8.43
CA LEU A 10 -1.48 8.06 -7.44
C LEU A 10 -1.93 9.21 -6.52
N ILE A 11 -1.00 10.06 -6.09
CA ILE A 11 -1.27 11.13 -5.12
C ILE A 11 -1.83 12.37 -5.83
N HIS A 12 -3.12 12.63 -5.62
CA HIS A 12 -3.88 13.80 -6.09
C HIS A 12 -4.45 14.64 -4.94
N VAL A 13 -4.61 14.05 -3.76
CA VAL A 13 -5.07 14.71 -2.53
C VAL A 13 -3.97 14.59 -1.48
N GLY A 14 -3.71 15.68 -0.77
CA GLY A 14 -2.74 15.74 0.33
C GLY A 14 -1.29 15.67 -0.14
N CYS A 15 -0.40 15.32 0.78
CA CYS A 15 1.04 15.28 0.55
C CYS A 15 1.64 14.00 1.15
N LEU A 16 2.39 13.25 0.35
CA LEU A 16 3.17 12.10 0.80
C LEU A 16 4.66 12.42 0.68
N ASN A 17 5.36 12.48 1.81
CA ASN A 17 6.80 12.57 1.87
C ASN A 17 7.38 11.16 2.08
N ILE A 18 8.38 10.79 1.29
CA ILE A 18 9.08 9.51 1.41
C ILE A 18 10.56 9.75 1.63
N VAL A 19 11.06 9.32 2.78
CA VAL A 19 12.50 9.22 3.03
C VAL A 19 12.95 7.82 2.62
N ASP A 20 13.78 7.72 1.59
CA ASP A 20 14.28 6.42 1.15
C ASP A 20 15.37 5.86 2.08
N ALA A 21 15.77 4.62 1.83
CA ALA A 21 16.80 3.93 2.62
C ALA A 21 18.20 4.56 2.49
N THR A 22 18.37 5.55 1.61
CA THR A 22 19.59 6.34 1.44
C THR A 22 19.50 7.71 2.10
N GLY A 23 18.37 8.03 2.75
CA GLY A 23 18.10 9.32 3.36
C GLY A 23 17.61 10.39 2.38
N ARG A 24 17.34 10.06 1.11
CA ARG A 24 16.79 11.01 0.14
C ARG A 24 15.31 11.18 0.36
N ASN A 25 14.87 12.44 0.40
CA ASN A 25 13.46 12.77 0.53
C ASN A 25 12.80 12.94 -0.84
N TYR A 26 11.59 12.40 -0.98
CA TYR A 26 10.73 12.51 -2.15
C TYR A 26 9.36 13.01 -1.71
N ARG A 27 8.98 14.20 -2.17
CA ARG A 27 7.68 14.81 -1.89
C ARG A 27 6.72 14.59 -3.06
N PHE A 28 5.52 14.08 -2.76
CA PHE A 28 4.44 13.88 -3.71
C PHE A 28 3.22 14.68 -3.24
N GLU A 29 2.97 15.81 -3.90
CA GLU A 29 1.90 16.73 -3.52
C GLU A 29 0.78 16.70 -4.55
N GLY A 30 -0.44 16.52 -4.06
CA GLY A 30 -1.66 16.51 -4.84
C GLY A 30 -2.16 17.91 -5.19
N GLN A 31 -3.10 18.00 -6.13
CA GLN A 31 -3.78 19.26 -6.48
C GLN A 31 -4.82 19.69 -5.45
N HIS A 32 -5.30 18.74 -4.63
CA HIS A 32 -6.30 18.97 -3.61
C HIS A 32 -5.67 18.91 -2.22
N LYS A 33 -6.11 19.80 -1.32
CA LYS A 33 -5.70 19.77 0.08
C LYS A 33 -6.13 18.47 0.75
N GLY A 34 -5.30 17.97 1.65
CA GLY A 34 -5.52 16.75 2.42
C GLY A 34 -4.39 16.52 3.43
N PRO A 35 -4.33 15.34 4.06
CA PRO A 35 -3.30 14.99 5.02
C PRO A 35 -1.89 15.11 4.44
N GLU A 36 -0.93 15.57 5.25
CA GLU A 36 0.49 15.52 4.92
C GLU A 36 1.14 14.47 5.82
N ILE A 37 1.84 13.51 5.23
CA ILE A 37 2.47 12.43 5.98
C ILE A 37 3.86 12.12 5.49
N THR A 38 4.75 11.79 6.42
CA THR A 38 6.11 11.35 6.11
C THR A 38 6.30 9.88 6.44
N VAL A 39 6.75 9.10 5.47
CA VAL A 39 7.11 7.68 5.65
C VAL A 39 8.57 7.46 5.33
N ARG A 40 9.22 6.59 6.11
CA ARG A 40 10.60 6.15 5.87
C ARG A 40 10.61 4.72 5.36
N LEU A 41 11.35 4.50 4.27
CA LEU A 41 11.65 3.19 3.73
C LEU A 41 13.04 2.79 4.23
N HIS A 42 13.14 1.77 5.09
CA HIS A 42 14.42 1.32 5.64
C HIS A 42 15.18 0.39 4.69
N ASN A 43 14.50 -0.17 3.69
CA ASN A 43 15.08 -1.15 2.77
C ASN A 43 14.96 -0.71 1.30
N ARG A 44 16.09 -0.68 0.59
CA ARG A 44 16.20 -0.33 -0.83
C ARG A 44 15.38 -1.26 -1.76
N ALA A 45 15.17 -2.51 -1.36
CA ALA A 45 14.40 -3.47 -2.16
C ALA A 45 12.90 -3.15 -2.19
N LEU A 46 12.39 -2.39 -1.22
CA LEU A 46 10.97 -2.05 -1.12
C LEU A 46 10.48 -1.25 -2.33
N HIS A 47 11.35 -0.47 -2.97
CA HIS A 47 10.97 0.33 -4.14
C HIS A 47 10.43 -0.53 -5.29
N TRP A 48 10.96 -1.73 -5.48
CA TRP A 48 10.51 -2.65 -6.53
C TRP A 48 9.28 -3.44 -6.08
N LYS A 49 9.28 -3.93 -4.83
CA LYS A 49 8.14 -4.64 -4.25
C LYS A 49 6.86 -3.80 -4.27
N LEU A 50 6.93 -2.57 -3.75
CA LEU A 50 5.82 -1.62 -3.72
C LEU A 50 5.36 -1.19 -5.12
N PHE A 51 6.25 -1.18 -6.12
CA PHE A 51 5.86 -0.85 -7.49
C PHE A 51 4.97 -1.95 -8.12
N PHE A 52 5.30 -3.23 -7.90
CA PHE A 52 4.56 -4.35 -8.51
C PHE A 52 3.29 -4.75 -7.76
N ASN A 53 3.32 -4.73 -6.42
CA ASN A 53 2.15 -5.08 -5.61
C ASN A 53 2.07 -4.20 -4.36
N PRO A 54 1.70 -2.92 -4.50
CA PRO A 54 1.70 -1.96 -3.39
C PRO A 54 0.79 -2.41 -2.24
N THR A 55 -0.39 -2.97 -2.52
CA THR A 55 -1.36 -3.34 -1.49
C THR A 55 -0.83 -4.44 -0.56
N LEU A 56 -0.17 -5.46 -1.11
CA LEU A 56 0.40 -6.55 -0.31
C LEU A 56 1.64 -6.07 0.47
N TYR A 57 2.61 -5.51 -0.26
CA TYR A 57 3.91 -5.20 0.32
C TYR A 57 3.90 -3.99 1.24
N LEU A 58 2.91 -3.10 1.15
CA LEU A 58 2.75 -2.03 2.13
C LEU A 58 2.42 -2.61 3.50
N GLY A 59 1.44 -3.52 3.58
CA GLY A 59 1.04 -4.15 4.83
C GLY A 59 2.17 -4.98 5.44
N GLU A 60 2.79 -5.84 4.64
CA GLU A 60 3.97 -6.63 5.07
C GLU A 60 5.09 -5.72 5.56
N ALA A 61 5.42 -4.66 4.81
CA ALA A 61 6.55 -3.83 5.16
C ALA A 61 6.31 -2.95 6.40
N VAL A 62 5.06 -2.57 6.68
CA VAL A 62 4.67 -1.93 7.95
C VAL A 62 4.77 -2.94 9.09
N MET A 63 4.26 -4.16 8.93
CA MET A 63 4.35 -5.22 9.94
C MET A 63 5.80 -5.62 10.25
N ASP A 64 6.65 -5.69 9.22
CA ASP A 64 8.07 -6.00 9.33
C ASP A 64 8.92 -4.80 9.83
N GLY A 65 8.31 -3.63 10.04
CA GLY A 65 9.01 -2.40 10.45
C GLY A 65 9.97 -1.84 9.38
N THR A 66 9.91 -2.34 8.15
CA THR A 66 10.74 -1.86 7.04
C THR A 66 10.17 -0.61 6.37
N ILE A 67 8.93 -0.25 6.72
CA ILE A 67 8.30 1.06 6.52
C ILE A 67 7.86 1.58 7.88
N THR A 68 8.22 2.82 8.19
CA THR A 68 7.75 3.52 9.39
C THR A 68 7.13 4.86 9.03
N VAL A 69 6.11 5.28 9.77
CA VAL A 69 5.57 6.65 9.70
C VAL A 69 6.41 7.51 10.65
N GLU A 70 6.94 8.63 10.16
CA GLU A 70 7.77 9.55 10.96
C GLU A 70 6.95 10.69 11.57
N ASP A 71 5.95 11.17 10.83
CA ASP A 71 5.14 12.33 11.21
C ASP A 71 3.67 11.96 11.02
N GLY A 72 3.01 11.57 12.12
CA GLY A 72 1.64 11.05 12.15
C GLY A 72 1.53 9.57 12.55
N GLU A 73 0.31 9.04 12.45
CA GLU A 73 0.00 7.65 12.75
C GLU A 73 -0.17 6.80 11.48
N LEU A 74 -0.16 5.47 11.65
CA LEU A 74 -0.51 4.55 10.55
C LEU A 74 -1.91 4.85 9.99
N TYR A 75 -2.82 5.31 10.83
CA TYR A 75 -4.17 5.68 10.40
C TYR A 75 -4.15 6.84 9.39
N ASP A 76 -3.33 7.87 9.61
CA ASP A 76 -3.21 9.01 8.71
C ASP A 76 -2.66 8.59 7.33
N LEU A 77 -1.77 7.59 7.31
CA LEU A 77 -1.27 6.99 6.06
C LEU A 77 -2.40 6.30 5.31
N LEU A 78 -3.20 5.50 6.03
CA LEU A 78 -4.33 4.79 5.46
C LEU A 78 -5.42 5.75 4.97
N ASP A 79 -5.67 6.84 5.69
CA ASP A 79 -6.62 7.89 5.29
C ASP A 79 -6.15 8.57 3.99
N LEU A 80 -4.89 9.04 3.93
CA LEU A 80 -4.32 9.64 2.73
C LEU A 80 -4.42 8.69 1.51
N LEU A 81 -4.06 7.42 1.70
CA LEU A 81 -4.12 6.42 0.63
C LEU A 81 -5.58 6.15 0.21
N SER A 82 -6.51 6.07 1.16
CA SER A 82 -7.93 5.81 0.90
C SER A 82 -8.58 6.95 0.11
N GLN A 83 -8.27 8.20 0.47
CA GLN A 83 -8.73 9.37 -0.29
C GLN A 83 -8.25 9.27 -1.74
N ASN A 84 -6.98 8.91 -1.98
CA ASN A 84 -6.41 8.81 -3.33
C ASN A 84 -6.88 7.59 -4.13
N ILE A 85 -7.28 6.48 -3.49
CA ILE A 85 -7.90 5.33 -4.17
C ILE A 85 -9.25 5.72 -4.80
N GLY A 86 -10.03 6.56 -4.13
CA GLY A 86 -11.31 7.08 -4.61
C GLY A 86 -11.22 7.98 -5.84
N TRP A 87 -10.09 8.66 -6.05
CA TRP A 87 -9.85 9.51 -7.23
C TRP A 87 -9.66 8.73 -8.53
N ARG A 88 -9.48 7.40 -8.45
CA ARG A 88 -9.32 6.53 -9.60
C ARG A 88 -10.65 6.23 -10.33
N GLN A 89 -11.74 6.93 -10.00
CA GLN A 89 -13.01 6.83 -10.73
C GLN A 89 -12.84 7.31 -12.19
N PRO A 90 -12.95 6.43 -13.19
CA PRO A 90 -12.76 6.81 -14.58
C PRO A 90 -13.94 7.63 -15.07
N LYS A 91 -13.73 8.92 -15.35
CA LYS A 91 -14.65 9.68 -16.22
C LYS A 91 -14.47 9.36 -17.72
N HIS A 92 -13.59 8.42 -18.09
CA HIS A 92 -13.24 8.18 -19.50
C HIS A 92 -13.61 6.78 -20.00
N TRP A 93 -14.45 6.74 -21.04
CA TRP A 93 -14.92 5.55 -21.75
C TRP A 93 -13.78 4.64 -22.28
N LEU A 94 -12.61 5.21 -22.60
CA LEU A 94 -11.40 4.47 -23.02
C LEU A 94 -10.87 3.51 -21.93
N GLN A 95 -10.94 3.91 -20.65
CA GLN A 95 -10.40 3.08 -19.56
C GLN A 95 -11.24 1.81 -19.33
N ARG A 96 -12.55 1.86 -19.59
CA ARG A 96 -13.45 0.69 -19.44
C ARG A 96 -13.11 -0.45 -20.42
N PHE A 97 -12.58 -0.13 -21.60
CA PHE A 97 -12.24 -1.13 -22.62
C PHE A 97 -10.82 -1.69 -22.50
N LEU A 98 -9.85 -0.88 -22.04
CA LEU A 98 -8.44 -1.29 -21.95
C LEU A 98 -8.04 -1.87 -20.56
N ILE A 99 -8.67 -1.38 -19.48
CA ILE A 99 -8.28 -1.75 -18.11
C ILE A 99 -9.01 -3.02 -17.64
N THR A 100 -10.24 -3.26 -18.08
CA THR A 100 -11.04 -4.43 -17.66
C THR A 100 -10.38 -5.77 -18.03
N PRO A 101 -9.92 -6.02 -19.26
CA PRO A 101 -9.28 -7.30 -19.61
C PRO A 101 -7.91 -7.48 -18.94
N THR A 102 -7.12 -6.41 -18.80
CA THR A 102 -5.81 -6.45 -18.13
C THR A 102 -5.93 -6.62 -16.62
N ARG A 103 -6.98 -6.08 -16.01
CA ARG A 103 -7.31 -6.28 -14.59
C ARG A 103 -7.74 -7.72 -14.31
N GLU A 104 -8.44 -8.35 -15.24
CA GLU A 104 -8.91 -9.75 -15.12
C GLU A 104 -7.77 -10.76 -15.31
N VAL A 105 -6.90 -10.54 -16.29
CA VAL A 105 -5.67 -11.33 -16.47
C VAL A 105 -4.71 -11.12 -15.30
N GLY A 106 -4.51 -9.87 -14.88
CA GLY A 106 -3.73 -9.55 -13.67
C GLY A 106 -4.35 -10.13 -12.40
N ARG A 107 -5.68 -10.26 -12.32
CA ARG A 107 -6.37 -10.92 -11.20
C ARG A 107 -6.08 -12.41 -11.18
N ARG A 108 -6.13 -13.10 -12.33
CA ARG A 108 -5.75 -14.52 -12.43
C ARG A 108 -4.29 -14.76 -12.06
N LEU A 109 -3.38 -13.87 -12.47
CA LEU A 109 -1.97 -13.94 -12.09
C LEU A 109 -1.75 -13.65 -10.59
N ARG A 110 -2.46 -12.68 -9.99
CA ARG A 110 -2.42 -12.40 -8.55
C ARG A 110 -3.05 -13.49 -7.70
N GLN A 111 -4.07 -14.17 -8.22
CA GLN A 111 -4.73 -15.31 -7.57
C GLN A 111 -4.03 -16.64 -7.83
N TYR A 112 -2.99 -16.66 -8.69
CA TYR A 112 -2.16 -17.83 -8.90
C TYR A 112 -1.31 -18.09 -7.65
N ASN A 113 -1.91 -18.81 -6.71
CA ASN A 113 -1.30 -19.23 -5.46
C ASN A 113 -1.18 -20.76 -5.46
N PRO A 114 -0.15 -21.33 -6.13
CA PRO A 114 0.03 -22.78 -6.17
C PRO A 114 0.13 -23.32 -4.75
N VAL A 115 -0.49 -24.48 -4.52
CA VAL A 115 -0.74 -25.07 -3.18
C VAL A 115 0.52 -25.13 -2.31
N SER A 116 1.70 -25.34 -2.90
CA SER A 116 2.98 -25.34 -2.18
C SER A 116 3.37 -23.96 -1.62
N LYS A 117 3.20 -22.88 -2.39
CA LYS A 117 3.40 -21.50 -1.92
C LYS A 117 2.30 -21.09 -0.95
N ALA A 118 1.05 -21.46 -1.22
CA ALA A 118 -0.06 -21.21 -0.33
C ALA A 118 0.20 -21.83 1.05
N ARG A 119 0.67 -23.08 1.10
CA ARG A 119 0.99 -23.78 2.36
C ARG A 119 2.15 -23.13 3.13
N SER A 120 3.19 -22.67 2.43
CA SER A 120 4.30 -21.94 3.06
C SER A 120 3.85 -20.59 3.64
N ASN A 121 2.89 -19.92 3.01
CA ASN A 121 2.36 -18.64 3.49
C ASN A 121 1.32 -18.83 4.61
N VAL A 122 0.51 -19.90 4.54
CA VAL A 122 -0.56 -20.23 5.50
C VAL A 122 -0.01 -20.89 6.77
N ALA A 123 1.21 -21.42 6.77
CA ALA A 123 1.85 -22.00 7.96
C ALA A 123 2.00 -21.01 9.13
N HIS A 124 1.83 -19.70 8.88
CA HIS A 124 1.76 -18.65 9.89
C HIS A 124 0.30 -18.34 10.30
N HIS A 125 -0.50 -19.36 10.60
CA HIS A 125 -1.79 -19.10 11.24
C HIS A 125 -1.54 -18.51 12.62
N TYR A 126 -1.96 -17.25 12.81
CA TYR A 126 -2.09 -16.68 14.14
C TYR A 126 -3.23 -17.41 14.84
N ASP A 127 -2.92 -18.18 15.88
CA ASP A 127 -3.94 -18.75 16.77
C ASP A 127 -4.52 -17.61 17.62
N LEU A 128 -5.49 -16.89 17.04
CA LEU A 128 -6.24 -15.84 17.72
C LEU A 128 -7.24 -16.52 18.66
N THR A 129 -6.87 -16.66 19.93
CA THR A 129 -7.74 -17.25 20.95
C THR A 129 -8.85 -16.27 21.34
N GLY A 130 -9.96 -16.79 21.86
CA GLY A 130 -11.05 -15.96 22.40
C GLY A 130 -10.60 -15.02 23.53
N GLU A 131 -9.47 -15.29 24.18
CA GLU A 131 -8.87 -14.42 25.21
C GLU A 131 -8.32 -13.13 24.63
N LEU A 132 -7.78 -13.15 23.41
CA LEU A 132 -7.29 -11.95 22.73
C LEU A 132 -8.41 -10.91 22.57
N TYR A 133 -9.59 -11.37 22.17
CA TYR A 133 -10.75 -10.49 21.94
C TYR A 133 -11.27 -9.83 23.23
N LYS A 134 -11.09 -10.48 24.39
CA LYS A 134 -11.50 -9.91 25.68
C LYS A 134 -10.66 -8.68 26.09
N PHE A 135 -9.49 -8.47 25.49
CA PHE A 135 -8.65 -7.33 25.83
C PHE A 135 -9.10 -6.00 25.19
N PHE A 136 -9.96 -6.03 24.17
CA PHE A 136 -10.34 -4.83 23.42
C PHE A 136 -11.81 -4.76 23.00
N LEU A 137 -12.63 -5.75 23.33
CA LEU A 137 -14.08 -5.67 23.19
C LEU A 137 -14.72 -5.29 24.52
N ASP A 138 -15.68 -4.37 24.48
CA ASP A 138 -16.57 -4.10 25.60
C ASP A 138 -17.47 -5.32 25.88
N GLU A 139 -17.96 -5.47 27.11
CA GLU A 139 -18.85 -6.56 27.54
C GLU A 139 -20.21 -6.57 26.83
#